data_AF-A0A5N5K1A1-F1
#
_entry.id   AF-A0A5N5K1A1-F1
#
_cell.length_a   1.000
_cell.length_b   1.000
_cell.length_c   1.000
_cell.angle_alpha   90.00
_cell.angle_beta   90.00
_cell.angle_gamma   90.00
#
_symmetry.space_group_name_H-M   'P 1'
#
loop_
_entity.id
_entity.type
_entity.pdbx_description
1 polymer ?
#
loop_
_entity_poly.entity_id
_entity_poly.type
_entity_poly.pdbx_seq_one_letter_code
_entity_poly.pdbx_strand_id
1 'polypeptide(L)'
;MAETKLYGHKLTPSLSSLPSSTTLRRHVAPFPSLVSFNTPKPPRLRVLSMAIKRSPKRLKYSAPRFTKEGGMLYVEVDELGADTWKLEPVIELLKQGAVGVIPTDTVYAIVCDLKSNSAIERLRDIGFPLSILCCSLRDIDTYTTGFPSGDGQGHADIFRAVKHCLPGPYTFILTASKELPKQCVRYGTKTAKYASRKKVGVRMPDDAICQAILEKINAPLISTSVRSPKENEWMVDPVVIADIYGPEGLDFIVDGGVRVADPSTVVDMTGSYPKITRLGKGPKLHWMVAEDDDESAFYVEDLMPSATS
;
A
#
# COMPACT_ATOMS: atom_id res chain seq x y z
N MET A 1 -31.57 17.14 -65.20
CA MET A 1 -30.21 17.63 -64.87
C MET A 1 -29.53 16.42 -64.22
N ALA A 2 -28.59 15.71 -64.87
CA ALA A 2 -27.31 16.16 -65.42
C ALA A 2 -26.34 16.60 -64.29
N GLU A 3 -25.13 16.04 -64.15
CA GLU A 3 -24.48 15.01 -64.98
C GLU A 3 -23.44 14.16 -64.22
N THR A 4 -22.99 13.06 -64.84
CA THR A 4 -22.10 12.04 -64.28
C THR A 4 -20.61 12.40 -64.43
N LYS A 5 -19.74 12.01 -63.48
CA LYS A 5 -18.38 11.57 -63.82
C LYS A 5 -17.72 10.66 -62.78
N LEU A 6 -17.25 9.49 -63.25
CA LEU A 6 -16.25 8.65 -62.59
C LEU A 6 -14.84 9.03 -63.08
N TYR A 7 -13.80 8.69 -62.31
CA TYR A 7 -12.45 8.19 -62.70
C TYR A 7 -11.50 8.37 -61.48
N GLY A 8 -10.50 7.51 -61.19
CA GLY A 8 -10.27 6.16 -61.70
C GLY A 8 -8.80 5.68 -61.65
N HIS A 9 -8.52 4.68 -60.81
CA HIS A 9 -7.49 3.63 -60.96
C HIS A 9 -5.97 3.84 -60.66
N LYS A 10 -5.39 2.72 -60.17
CA LYS A 10 -3.98 2.26 -60.11
C LYS A 10 -3.09 2.85 -59.00
N LEU A 11 -2.32 2.09 -58.20
CA LEU A 11 -1.55 0.81 -58.32
C LEU A 11 -0.20 0.92 -59.04
N THR A 12 0.92 0.92 -58.30
CA THR A 12 1.85 -0.23 -58.11
C THR A 12 3.06 0.15 -57.22
N PRO A 13 3.75 -0.81 -56.56
CA PRO A 13 5.01 -0.57 -55.83
C PRO A 13 6.26 -0.74 -56.73
N SER A 14 7.44 -0.36 -56.23
CA SER A 14 8.74 -0.60 -56.87
C SER A 14 9.75 -1.33 -55.96
N LEU A 15 10.53 -2.22 -56.56
CA LEU A 15 11.53 -3.10 -55.93
C LEU A 15 12.89 -2.91 -56.63
N SER A 16 13.96 -2.74 -55.86
CA SER A 16 15.36 -2.92 -56.29
C SER A 16 16.31 -2.87 -55.09
N SER A 17 17.50 -3.48 -55.10
CA SER A 17 17.96 -4.74 -55.72
C SER A 17 19.31 -5.12 -55.08
N LEU A 18 19.64 -6.42 -55.01
CA LEU A 18 20.97 -6.89 -54.56
C LEU A 18 22.08 -6.48 -55.56
N PRO A 19 23.36 -6.56 -55.16
CA PRO A 19 24.09 -7.78 -55.49
C PRO A 19 24.90 -8.37 -54.31
N SER A 20 25.32 -9.62 -54.49
CA SER A 20 26.16 -10.41 -53.57
C SER A 20 27.51 -10.76 -54.22
N SER A 21 28.52 -11.15 -53.41
CA SER A 21 29.72 -11.79 -53.95
C SER A 21 30.34 -12.81 -52.98
N THR A 22 30.57 -14.01 -53.51
CA THR A 22 31.43 -15.09 -52.99
C THR A 22 32.89 -14.85 -53.44
N THR A 23 33.96 -15.61 -53.10
CA THR A 23 34.16 -16.82 -52.26
C THR A 23 35.43 -16.59 -51.38
N LEU A 24 36.44 -17.44 -51.10
CA LEU A 24 36.84 -18.82 -51.42
C LEU A 24 37.69 -19.41 -50.26
N ARG A 25 37.78 -20.74 -50.16
CA ARG A 25 38.79 -21.46 -49.35
C ARG A 25 40.22 -21.31 -49.90
N ARG A 26 41.23 -21.45 -49.03
CA ARG A 26 42.24 -22.55 -49.12
C ARG A 26 43.09 -22.70 -47.85
N HIS A 27 43.41 -23.96 -47.52
CA HIS A 27 44.53 -24.33 -46.65
C HIS A 27 45.84 -24.35 -47.46
N VAL A 28 46.99 -24.27 -46.79
CA VAL A 28 48.08 -25.27 -46.79
C VAL A 28 49.23 -24.77 -45.90
N ALA A 29 49.94 -25.68 -45.23
CA ALA A 29 51.21 -25.42 -44.54
C ALA A 29 52.34 -26.25 -45.19
N PRO A 30 53.61 -25.84 -45.08
CA PRO A 30 54.52 -26.66 -44.27
C PRO A 30 55.62 -25.92 -43.47
N PHE A 31 56.28 -26.74 -42.63
CA PHE A 31 57.55 -26.57 -41.92
C PHE A 31 58.79 -26.34 -42.83
N PRO A 32 60.05 -26.23 -42.30
CA PRO A 32 60.54 -25.86 -40.96
C PRO A 32 61.70 -24.83 -40.95
N SER A 33 62.12 -24.35 -39.77
CA SER A 33 63.56 -24.25 -39.43
C SER A 33 63.81 -24.22 -37.92
N LEU A 34 64.93 -24.82 -37.49
CA LEU A 34 65.40 -24.83 -36.10
C LEU A 34 66.55 -23.82 -35.94
N VAL A 35 66.50 -23.00 -34.90
CA VAL A 35 67.70 -22.42 -34.28
C VAL A 35 67.55 -22.58 -32.77
N SER A 36 68.54 -23.23 -32.15
CA SER A 36 68.59 -23.44 -30.71
C SER A 36 69.78 -22.68 -30.14
N PHE A 37 69.52 -21.74 -29.22
CA PHE A 37 70.54 -21.16 -28.35
C PHE A 37 70.09 -21.28 -26.90
N ASN A 38 71.05 -21.62 -26.03
CA ASN A 38 70.78 -22.23 -24.74
C ASN A 38 71.41 -21.38 -23.63
N THR A 39 70.57 -20.71 -22.82
CA THR A 39 70.99 -19.85 -21.70
C THR A 39 70.23 -20.23 -20.42
N PRO A 40 70.83 -20.01 -19.22
CA PRO A 40 70.50 -20.81 -18.05
C PRO A 40 69.17 -20.46 -17.36
N LYS A 41 68.63 -21.46 -16.66
CA LYS A 41 67.36 -21.37 -15.92
C LYS A 41 67.52 -20.51 -14.66
N PRO A 42 66.70 -19.46 -14.44
CA PRO A 42 66.53 -18.87 -13.12
C PRO A 42 65.82 -19.86 -12.17
N PRO A 43 65.94 -19.69 -10.83
CA PRO A 43 65.39 -20.64 -9.87
C PRO A 43 63.86 -20.70 -9.91
N ARG A 44 63.31 -21.91 -9.74
CA ARG A 44 61.86 -22.13 -9.71
C ARG A 44 61.23 -21.51 -8.46
N LEU A 45 60.55 -20.37 -8.60
CA LEU A 45 59.49 -20.01 -7.65
C LEU A 45 58.41 -21.09 -7.70
N ARG A 46 58.28 -21.88 -6.63
CA ARG A 46 57.09 -22.72 -6.41
C ARG A 46 55.92 -21.82 -6.03
N VAL A 47 55.21 -21.30 -7.03
CA VAL A 47 53.86 -20.80 -6.83
C VAL A 47 52.99 -22.00 -6.46
N LEU A 48 52.75 -22.18 -5.16
CA LEU A 48 51.80 -23.17 -4.67
C LEU A 48 50.40 -22.72 -5.09
N SER A 49 49.90 -23.32 -6.18
CA SER A 49 48.50 -23.24 -6.57
C SER A 49 47.65 -23.96 -5.52
N MET A 50 47.35 -23.28 -4.41
CA MET A 50 46.35 -23.73 -3.46
C MET A 50 45.01 -23.73 -4.20
N ALA A 51 44.60 -24.92 -4.66
CA ALA A 51 43.24 -25.18 -5.08
C ALA A 51 42.35 -25.03 -3.84
N ILE A 52 41.94 -23.78 -3.56
CA ILE A 52 40.94 -23.48 -2.53
C ILE A 52 39.65 -24.13 -3.00
N LYS A 53 39.46 -25.37 -2.54
CA LYS A 53 38.25 -26.18 -2.67
C LYS A 53 37.16 -25.41 -1.94
N ARG A 54 36.53 -24.46 -2.66
CA ARG A 54 35.43 -23.62 -2.18
C ARG A 54 34.27 -24.53 -1.83
N SER A 55 34.26 -25.03 -0.60
CA SER A 55 33.05 -25.55 0.00
C SER A 55 31.98 -24.46 -0.13
N PRO A 56 30.75 -24.79 -0.54
CA PRO A 56 29.65 -23.85 -0.44
C PRO A 56 29.39 -23.64 1.05
N LYS A 57 30.10 -22.66 1.63
CA LYS A 57 29.79 -22.11 2.94
C LYS A 57 28.41 -21.46 2.80
N ARG A 58 27.38 -22.28 3.02
CA ARG A 58 25.98 -21.88 3.21
C ARG A 58 26.00 -20.55 3.95
N LEU A 59 25.52 -19.49 3.30
CA LEU A 59 25.46 -18.18 3.95
C LEU A 59 24.74 -18.40 5.27
N LYS A 60 25.43 -18.10 6.37
CA LYS A 60 24.74 -17.90 7.64
C LYS A 60 23.93 -16.64 7.42
N TYR A 61 22.64 -16.79 7.10
CA TYR A 61 21.67 -15.74 7.36
C TYR A 61 21.94 -15.30 8.80
N SER A 62 22.35 -14.04 8.97
CA SER A 62 22.29 -13.41 10.27
C SER A 62 20.83 -13.44 10.67
N ALA A 63 20.50 -14.29 11.65
CA ALA A 63 19.15 -14.32 12.20
C ALA A 63 18.75 -12.88 12.58
N PRO A 64 17.51 -12.43 12.31
CA PRO A 64 17.10 -11.09 12.64
C PRO A 64 17.38 -10.78 14.11
N ARG A 65 17.83 -9.55 14.40
CA ARG A 65 18.04 -9.10 15.78
C ARG A 65 16.67 -8.79 16.41
N PHE A 66 15.95 -9.83 16.77
CA PHE A 66 14.72 -9.71 17.56
C PHE A 66 15.08 -9.29 19.00
N THR A 67 15.20 -7.98 19.23
CA THR A 67 15.43 -7.39 20.55
C THR A 67 14.13 -7.41 21.36
N LYS A 68 13.94 -8.46 22.16
CA LYS A 68 12.84 -8.53 23.14
C LYS A 68 13.19 -7.74 24.40
N GLU A 69 13.37 -6.43 24.27
CA GLU A 69 13.51 -5.50 25.39
C GLU A 69 12.12 -5.09 25.90
N GLY A 70 11.96 -4.96 27.23
CA GLY A 70 10.67 -4.69 27.89
C GLY A 70 9.61 -5.81 27.80
N GLY A 71 9.67 -6.68 26.79
CA GLY A 71 8.69 -7.74 26.49
C GLY A 71 8.04 -7.60 25.12
N MET A 72 8.11 -6.41 24.53
CA MET A 72 7.65 -6.07 23.18
C MET A 72 8.59 -6.65 22.10
N LEU A 73 8.05 -6.96 20.92
CA LEU A 73 8.82 -7.39 19.75
C LEU A 73 9.08 -6.22 18.79
N TYR A 74 10.34 -5.83 18.58
CA TYR A 74 10.72 -4.89 17.52
C TYR A 74 11.18 -5.64 16.26
N VAL A 75 10.70 -5.24 15.07
CA VAL A 75 11.08 -5.83 13.78
C VAL A 75 11.31 -4.75 12.73
N GLU A 76 12.58 -4.52 12.37
CA GLU A 76 13.01 -3.66 11.25
C GLU A 76 12.81 -4.39 9.91
N VAL A 77 12.15 -3.76 8.92
CA VAL A 77 11.81 -4.31 7.60
C VAL A 77 12.10 -3.26 6.52
N ASP A 78 12.59 -3.69 5.36
CA ASP A 78 12.83 -2.81 4.21
C ASP A 78 11.54 -2.16 3.69
N GLU A 79 11.55 -0.85 3.42
CA GLU A 79 10.33 -0.08 3.06
C GLU A 79 9.63 -0.62 1.80
N LEU A 80 10.37 -1.22 0.88
CA LEU A 80 9.87 -1.79 -0.37
C LEU A 80 9.42 -3.25 -0.20
N GLY A 81 9.42 -3.77 1.04
CA GLY A 81 8.98 -5.12 1.40
C GLY A 81 9.97 -6.23 1.03
N ALA A 82 11.23 -5.90 0.71
CA ALA A 82 12.22 -6.84 0.19
C ALA A 82 12.52 -8.02 1.15
N ASP A 83 12.28 -7.86 2.46
CA ASP A 83 12.49 -8.86 3.49
C ASP A 83 11.26 -9.13 4.39
N THR A 84 10.05 -9.00 3.81
CA THR A 84 8.74 -9.37 4.40
C THR A 84 8.64 -10.77 5.04
N TRP A 85 9.60 -11.67 4.80
CA TRP A 85 9.74 -12.93 5.55
C TRP A 85 10.04 -12.72 7.05
N LYS A 86 10.61 -11.56 7.43
CA LYS A 86 10.81 -11.15 8.83
C LYS A 86 9.50 -10.99 9.61
N LEU A 87 8.37 -10.78 8.92
CA LEU A 87 7.08 -10.46 9.54
C LEU A 87 6.40 -11.66 10.22
N GLU A 88 6.82 -12.90 9.97
CA GLU A 88 6.10 -14.09 10.44
C GLU A 88 5.76 -14.08 11.96
N PRO A 89 6.67 -13.70 12.88
CA PRO A 89 6.35 -13.62 14.31
C PRO A 89 5.30 -12.54 14.64
N VAL A 90 5.20 -11.47 13.84
CA VAL A 90 4.18 -10.43 13.99
C VAL A 90 2.81 -10.96 13.57
N ILE A 91 2.76 -11.79 12.52
CA ILE A 91 1.54 -12.49 12.09
C ILE A 91 1.08 -13.48 13.16
N GLU A 92 2.01 -14.22 13.76
CA GLU A 92 1.72 -15.13 14.88
C GLU A 92 1.18 -14.39 16.10
N LEU A 93 1.77 -13.25 16.48
CA LEU A 93 1.30 -12.40 17.58
C LEU A 93 -0.10 -11.82 17.30
N LEU A 94 -0.33 -11.26 16.11
CA LEU A 94 -1.65 -10.74 15.72
C LEU A 94 -2.74 -11.82 15.83
N LYS A 95 -2.48 -13.04 15.34
CA LYS A 95 -3.38 -14.20 15.44
C LYS A 95 -3.60 -14.69 16.89
N GLN A 96 -2.71 -14.33 17.82
CA GLN A 96 -2.87 -14.57 19.27
C GLN A 96 -3.61 -13.43 20.00
N GLY A 97 -4.03 -12.38 19.29
CA GLY A 97 -4.73 -11.24 19.88
C GLY A 97 -3.80 -10.13 20.40
N ALA A 98 -2.60 -10.02 19.83
CA ALA A 98 -1.70 -8.91 20.10
C ALA A 98 -2.22 -7.56 19.57
N VAL A 99 -1.74 -6.48 20.17
CA VAL A 99 -1.87 -5.09 19.72
C VAL A 99 -0.47 -4.55 19.45
N GLY A 100 -0.23 -3.98 18.27
CA GLY A 100 1.10 -3.50 17.89
C GLY A 100 1.06 -2.50 16.75
N VAL A 101 2.21 -1.96 16.35
CA VAL A 101 2.32 -0.89 15.36
C VAL A 101 2.81 -1.42 14.01
N ILE A 102 2.23 -0.92 12.92
CA ILE A 102 2.67 -1.18 11.54
C ILE A 102 2.76 0.14 10.74
N PRO A 103 3.68 0.23 9.74
CA PRO A 103 3.71 1.35 8.81
C PRO A 103 2.50 1.34 7.87
N THR A 104 2.22 2.49 7.26
CA THR A 104 1.28 2.60 6.13
C THR A 104 1.76 3.70 5.16
N ASP A 105 1.09 3.87 4.02
CA ASP A 105 1.42 4.85 2.97
C ASP A 105 1.24 6.33 3.38
N THR A 106 0.79 6.61 4.61
CA THR A 106 0.65 7.96 5.18
C THR A 106 1.44 8.05 6.48
N VAL A 107 0.79 7.73 7.60
CA VAL A 107 1.35 7.70 8.95
C VAL A 107 1.28 6.28 9.53
N TYR A 108 2.00 6.02 10.62
CA TYR A 108 1.92 4.73 11.33
C TYR A 108 0.50 4.46 11.87
N ALA A 109 0.17 3.18 12.07
CA ALA A 109 -1.07 2.75 12.71
C ALA A 109 -0.82 1.71 13.81
N ILE A 110 -1.50 1.85 14.96
CA ILE A 110 -1.64 0.76 15.93
C ILE A 110 -2.78 -0.15 15.43
N VAL A 111 -2.58 -1.46 15.45
CA VAL A 111 -3.45 -2.47 14.84
C VAL A 111 -3.68 -3.70 15.73
N CYS A 112 -4.79 -4.41 15.48
CA CYS A 112 -5.07 -5.74 16.02
C CYS A 112 -5.95 -6.60 15.08
N ASP A 113 -5.99 -7.92 15.30
CA ASP A 113 -6.87 -8.84 14.54
C ASP A 113 -8.35 -8.56 14.83
N LEU A 114 -9.14 -8.38 13.76
CA LEU A 114 -10.58 -8.15 13.78
C LEU A 114 -11.39 -9.23 14.54
N LYS A 115 -10.83 -10.42 14.75
CA LYS A 115 -11.46 -11.51 15.51
C LYS A 115 -11.22 -11.42 17.03
N SER A 116 -10.24 -10.64 17.48
CA SER A 116 -9.82 -10.60 18.89
C SER A 116 -10.53 -9.51 19.69
N ASN A 117 -11.68 -9.84 20.29
CA ASN A 117 -12.48 -8.90 21.09
C ASN A 117 -11.67 -8.16 22.17
N SER A 118 -10.75 -8.85 22.85
CA SER A 118 -9.87 -8.26 23.88
C SER A 118 -8.82 -7.31 23.32
N ALA A 119 -8.27 -7.60 22.13
CA ALA A 119 -7.33 -6.71 21.45
C ALA A 119 -8.03 -5.45 20.93
N ILE A 120 -9.27 -5.57 20.46
CA ILE A 120 -10.11 -4.43 20.05
C ILE A 120 -10.42 -3.55 21.27
N GLU A 121 -10.70 -4.13 22.43
CA GLU A 121 -10.96 -3.37 23.66
C GLU A 121 -9.68 -2.66 24.16
N ARG A 122 -8.50 -3.31 24.15
CA ARG A 122 -7.20 -2.65 24.37
C ARG A 122 -6.99 -1.47 23.40
N LEU A 123 -7.18 -1.70 22.10
CA LEU A 123 -6.98 -0.68 21.06
C LEU A 123 -7.93 0.52 21.22
N ARG A 124 -9.17 0.29 21.66
CA ARG A 124 -10.15 1.36 21.94
C ARG A 124 -9.76 2.22 23.13
N ASP A 125 -9.14 1.63 24.15
CA ASP A 125 -8.71 2.38 25.33
C ASP A 125 -7.44 3.21 25.03
N ILE A 126 -6.67 2.85 23.98
CA ILE A 126 -5.56 3.65 23.43
C ILE A 126 -6.05 4.80 22.52
N GLY A 127 -7.02 4.58 21.62
CA GLY A 127 -7.39 5.62 20.65
C GLY A 127 -8.66 5.42 19.82
N PHE A 128 -9.14 6.54 19.25
CA PHE A 128 -10.31 6.66 18.38
C PHE A 128 -10.13 7.78 17.34
N PRO A 129 -10.86 7.77 16.20
CA PRO A 129 -11.82 6.76 15.79
C PRO A 129 -11.17 5.50 15.19
N LEU A 130 -11.75 4.33 15.47
CA LEU A 130 -11.29 3.06 14.90
C LEU A 130 -11.69 2.94 13.41
N SER A 131 -10.78 2.38 12.62
CA SER A 131 -10.95 2.08 11.19
C SER A 131 -10.57 0.62 10.91
N ILE A 132 -10.91 0.10 9.73
CA ILE A 132 -10.42 -1.18 9.22
C ILE A 132 -9.44 -0.98 8.07
N LEU A 133 -8.33 -1.73 8.10
CA LEU A 133 -7.38 -1.87 7.00
C LEU A 133 -7.74 -3.12 6.22
N CYS A 134 -8.13 -2.97 4.96
CA CYS A 134 -8.59 -4.04 4.08
C CYS A 134 -7.54 -4.37 3.02
N CYS A 135 -7.42 -5.65 2.65
CA CYS A 135 -6.53 -6.10 1.58
C CYS A 135 -7.20 -5.98 0.19
N SER A 136 -8.53 -6.08 0.15
CA SER A 136 -9.31 -6.21 -1.07
C SER A 136 -10.66 -5.50 -0.98
N LEU A 137 -11.29 -5.21 -2.13
CA LEU A 137 -12.66 -4.68 -2.17
C LEU A 137 -13.68 -5.66 -1.56
N ARG A 138 -13.42 -6.97 -1.67
CA ARG A 138 -14.26 -8.01 -1.04
C ARG A 138 -14.35 -7.85 0.48
N ASP A 139 -13.24 -7.47 1.12
CA ASP A 139 -13.23 -7.22 2.56
C ASP A 139 -14.15 -6.03 2.91
N ILE A 140 -14.07 -4.96 2.12
CA ILE A 140 -14.90 -3.77 2.27
C ILE A 140 -16.37 -4.14 2.14
N ASP A 141 -16.74 -4.86 1.08
CA ASP A 141 -18.12 -5.31 0.82
C ASP A 141 -18.62 -6.35 1.85
N THR A 142 -17.72 -7.02 2.58
CA THR A 142 -18.07 -7.97 3.67
C THR A 142 -18.35 -7.24 4.98
N TYR A 143 -17.49 -6.28 5.36
CA TYR A 143 -17.56 -5.59 6.66
C TYR A 143 -18.33 -4.26 6.61
N THR A 144 -18.77 -3.82 5.44
CA THR A 144 -19.62 -2.63 5.23
C THR A 144 -20.81 -2.93 4.31
N THR A 145 -21.59 -1.91 3.96
CA THR A 145 -22.61 -1.97 2.91
C THR A 145 -22.05 -1.87 1.48
N GLY A 146 -20.72 -1.86 1.33
CA GLY A 146 -20.04 -1.53 0.07
C GLY A 146 -20.08 -0.04 -0.25
N PHE A 147 -19.46 0.34 -1.36
CA PHE A 147 -19.48 1.71 -1.89
C PHE A 147 -20.80 2.03 -2.62
N PRO A 148 -21.28 3.29 -2.60
CA PRO A 148 -22.39 3.72 -3.43
C PRO A 148 -22.16 3.37 -4.91
N SER A 149 -23.07 2.59 -5.47
CA SER A 149 -23.12 2.22 -6.88
C SER A 149 -24.26 2.98 -7.55
N GLY A 150 -24.08 3.38 -8.82
CA GLY A 150 -25.13 4.09 -9.56
C GLY A 150 -26.40 3.24 -9.71
N ASP A 151 -27.55 3.81 -9.38
CA ASP A 151 -28.87 3.16 -9.40
C ASP A 151 -29.55 3.16 -10.79
N GLY A 152 -28.89 3.72 -11.79
CA GLY A 152 -29.42 3.92 -13.14
C GLY A 152 -30.27 5.18 -13.32
N GLN A 153 -30.53 5.96 -12.27
CA GLN A 153 -31.37 7.17 -12.30
C GLN A 153 -30.56 8.47 -12.44
N GLY A 154 -29.34 8.38 -12.98
CA GLY A 154 -28.43 9.50 -13.18
C GLY A 154 -27.41 9.73 -12.06
N HIS A 155 -27.51 9.00 -10.93
CA HIS A 155 -26.49 9.04 -9.88
C HIS A 155 -25.12 8.56 -10.40
N ALA A 156 -24.06 9.27 -10.01
CA ALA A 156 -22.70 8.96 -10.45
C ALA A 156 -22.20 7.60 -9.91
N ASP A 157 -21.45 6.88 -10.75
CA ASP A 157 -20.77 5.64 -10.37
C ASP A 157 -19.54 5.92 -9.49
N ILE A 158 -19.81 6.24 -8.23
CA ILE A 158 -18.81 6.52 -7.19
C ILE A 158 -17.90 5.30 -6.98
N PHE A 159 -18.45 4.07 -7.04
CA PHE A 159 -17.65 2.84 -6.93
C PHE A 159 -16.57 2.73 -8.01
N ARG A 160 -16.88 3.04 -9.28
CA ARG A 160 -15.87 3.12 -10.34
C ARG A 160 -14.86 4.23 -10.09
N ALA A 161 -15.29 5.38 -9.59
CA ALA A 161 -14.38 6.47 -9.26
C ALA A 161 -13.40 6.11 -8.13
N VAL A 162 -13.88 5.46 -7.08
CA VAL A 162 -13.09 4.95 -5.94
C VAL A 162 -12.08 3.87 -6.36
N LYS A 163 -12.43 3.02 -7.33
CA LYS A 163 -11.49 2.02 -7.90
C LYS A 163 -10.25 2.63 -8.56
N HIS A 164 -10.29 3.91 -8.94
CA HIS A 164 -9.13 4.62 -9.49
C HIS A 164 -8.25 5.29 -8.42
N CYS A 165 -8.60 5.17 -7.13
CA CYS A 165 -7.83 5.72 -6.02
C CYS A 165 -7.60 4.72 -4.87
N LEU A 166 -7.74 3.41 -5.14
CA LEU A 166 -7.44 2.31 -4.23
C LEU A 166 -6.53 1.27 -4.90
N PRO A 167 -5.48 0.74 -4.23
CA PRO A 167 -4.98 1.15 -2.90
C PRO A 167 -4.52 2.61 -2.88
N GLY A 168 -4.42 3.23 -1.69
CA GLY A 168 -3.92 4.60 -1.58
C GLY A 168 -4.31 5.38 -0.31
N PRO A 169 -3.97 6.69 -0.29
CA PRO A 169 -3.99 7.55 0.90
C PRO A 169 -5.39 8.09 1.27
N TYR A 170 -6.42 7.25 1.15
CA TYR A 170 -7.80 7.62 1.44
C TYR A 170 -8.38 6.83 2.63
N THR A 171 -9.42 7.36 3.24
CA THR A 171 -10.18 6.65 4.28
C THR A 171 -11.67 6.98 4.11
N PHE A 172 -12.44 5.97 3.75
CA PHE A 172 -13.85 6.13 3.45
C PHE A 172 -14.70 5.76 4.65
N ILE A 173 -15.48 6.71 5.18
CA ILE A 173 -16.45 6.41 6.23
C ILE A 173 -17.67 5.79 5.57
N LEU A 174 -17.87 4.49 5.80
CA LEU A 174 -18.94 3.68 5.21
C LEU A 174 -19.89 3.17 6.30
N THR A 175 -21.08 2.72 5.89
CA THR A 175 -22.01 2.06 6.81
C THR A 175 -21.52 0.64 7.09
N ALA A 176 -21.30 0.29 8.35
CA ALA A 176 -20.84 -1.02 8.78
C ALA A 176 -21.90 -2.12 8.52
N SER A 177 -21.44 -3.32 8.16
CA SER A 177 -22.28 -4.51 8.01
C SER A 177 -22.58 -5.15 9.38
N LYS A 178 -23.21 -6.34 9.37
CA LYS A 178 -23.42 -7.16 10.58
C LYS A 178 -22.19 -7.97 10.97
N GLU A 179 -21.24 -8.17 10.05
CA GLU A 179 -20.03 -8.98 10.24
C GLU A 179 -18.92 -8.20 10.96
N LEU A 180 -18.97 -6.87 10.97
CA LEU A 180 -18.03 -6.04 11.71
C LEU A 180 -18.25 -6.16 13.23
N PRO A 181 -17.20 -6.37 14.05
CA PRO A 181 -17.35 -6.45 15.50
C PRO A 181 -18.02 -5.22 16.10
N LYS A 182 -19.00 -5.45 16.97
CA LYS A 182 -19.84 -4.37 17.55
C LYS A 182 -19.04 -3.38 18.41
N GLN A 183 -17.84 -3.75 18.84
CA GLN A 183 -16.89 -2.91 19.57
C GLN A 183 -16.37 -1.74 18.72
N CYS A 184 -16.14 -1.93 17.42
CA CYS A 184 -15.63 -0.92 16.50
C CYS A 184 -16.58 0.29 16.38
N VAL A 185 -17.89 0.01 16.37
CA VAL A 185 -18.97 0.96 16.11
C VAL A 185 -19.56 1.58 17.39
N ARG A 186 -19.11 1.17 18.58
CA ARG A 186 -19.55 1.71 19.87
C ARG A 186 -18.83 3.01 20.22
N TYR A 187 -19.25 4.12 19.62
CA TYR A 187 -18.85 5.46 20.08
C TYR A 187 -19.57 5.83 21.39
N GLY A 188 -18.86 6.46 22.33
CA GLY A 188 -19.37 6.86 23.65
C GLY A 188 -18.82 6.05 24.83
N THR A 189 -19.19 6.46 26.04
CA THR A 189 -18.72 5.90 27.31
C THR A 189 -19.28 4.50 27.60
N LYS A 190 -18.82 3.84 28.68
CA LYS A 190 -19.18 2.46 29.06
C LYS A 190 -20.69 2.23 29.32
N THR A 191 -21.52 3.26 29.28
CA THR A 191 -22.99 3.19 29.43
C THR A 191 -23.67 3.02 28.07
N ALA A 192 -24.28 1.87 27.82
CA ALA A 192 -24.77 1.41 26.51
C ALA A 192 -25.92 2.22 25.85
N LYS A 193 -26.31 3.39 26.39
CA LYS A 193 -27.56 4.10 26.02
C LYS A 193 -27.46 5.00 24.76
N TYR A 194 -26.26 5.22 24.23
CA TYR A 194 -25.99 6.14 23.09
C TYR A 194 -25.25 5.50 21.92
N ALA A 195 -25.36 4.18 21.73
CA ALA A 195 -24.67 3.42 20.68
C ALA A 195 -25.28 3.64 19.26
N SER A 196 -25.26 4.87 18.75
CA SER A 196 -25.86 5.28 17.47
C SER A 196 -24.83 5.79 16.45
N ARG A 197 -23.87 4.94 16.06
CA ARG A 197 -23.07 5.11 14.83
C ARG A 197 -22.82 3.77 14.16
N LYS A 198 -23.65 3.42 13.16
CA LYS A 198 -23.38 2.31 12.24
C LYS A 198 -22.28 2.67 11.20
N LYS A 199 -21.30 3.51 11.54
CA LYS A 199 -20.26 3.99 10.62
C LYS A 199 -18.90 3.43 11.02
N VAL A 200 -18.06 3.11 10.04
CA VAL A 200 -16.66 2.70 10.23
C VAL A 200 -15.78 3.36 9.18
N GLY A 201 -14.56 3.76 9.55
CA GLY A 201 -13.55 4.19 8.57
C GLY A 201 -12.95 2.98 7.86
N VAL A 202 -12.81 3.02 6.54
CA VAL A 202 -12.24 1.94 5.73
C VAL A 202 -11.08 2.46 4.91
N ARG A 203 -9.96 1.73 4.92
CA ARG A 203 -8.76 2.06 4.16
C ARG A 203 -8.16 0.81 3.52
N MET A 204 -7.56 0.97 2.35
CA MET A 204 -6.75 -0.04 1.67
C MET A 204 -5.39 0.59 1.37
N PRO A 205 -4.39 0.41 2.27
CA PRO A 205 -3.10 1.08 2.18
C PRO A 205 -2.29 0.69 0.94
N ASP A 206 -1.47 1.63 0.44
CA ASP A 206 -0.48 1.40 -0.63
C ASP A 206 0.95 1.31 -0.06
N ASP A 207 1.14 0.41 0.89
CA ASP A 207 2.41 0.18 1.60
C ASP A 207 2.71 -1.33 1.59
N ALA A 208 3.88 -1.71 1.08
CA ALA A 208 4.25 -3.10 0.82
C ALA A 208 4.31 -3.95 2.10
N ILE A 209 4.70 -3.34 3.22
CA ILE A 209 4.76 -4.02 4.53
C ILE A 209 3.34 -4.22 5.05
N CYS A 210 2.50 -3.20 5.00
CA CYS A 210 1.10 -3.29 5.41
C CYS A 210 0.31 -4.30 4.56
N GLN A 211 0.51 -4.33 3.25
CA GLN A 211 -0.12 -5.29 2.34
C GLN A 211 0.33 -6.72 2.66
N ALA A 212 1.64 -6.97 2.80
CA ALA A 212 2.16 -8.29 3.16
C ALA A 212 1.64 -8.81 4.51
N ILE A 213 1.40 -7.93 5.49
CA ILE A 213 0.74 -8.30 6.76
C ILE A 213 -0.72 -8.70 6.53
N LEU A 214 -1.48 -7.89 5.79
CA LEU A 214 -2.90 -8.14 5.51
C LEU A 214 -3.11 -9.46 4.72
N GLU A 215 -2.27 -9.73 3.73
CA GLU A 215 -2.26 -11.00 2.98
C GLU A 215 -1.99 -12.22 3.88
N LYS A 216 -0.98 -12.13 4.76
CA LYS A 216 -0.60 -13.22 5.69
C LYS A 216 -1.60 -13.44 6.84
N ILE A 217 -2.38 -12.43 7.19
CA ILE A 217 -3.52 -12.52 8.11
C ILE A 217 -4.76 -13.08 7.39
N ASN A 218 -4.94 -12.77 6.11
CA ASN A 218 -6.11 -13.13 5.28
C ASN A 218 -7.43 -12.70 5.93
N ALA A 219 -7.43 -11.50 6.51
CA ALA A 219 -8.58 -10.77 7.04
C ALA A 219 -8.15 -9.31 7.30
N PRO A 220 -9.10 -8.35 7.38
CA PRO A 220 -8.79 -6.99 7.80
C PRO A 220 -8.24 -6.89 9.21
N LEU A 221 -7.39 -5.89 9.43
CA LEU A 221 -6.98 -5.46 10.77
C LEU A 221 -7.82 -4.26 11.21
N ILE A 222 -8.15 -4.18 12.50
CA ILE A 222 -8.72 -2.96 13.10
C ILE A 222 -7.56 -2.05 13.50
N SER A 223 -7.70 -0.75 13.25
CA SER A 223 -6.63 0.23 13.36
C SER A 223 -7.05 1.57 13.96
N THR A 224 -6.06 2.28 14.51
CA THR A 224 -6.09 3.74 14.68
C THR A 224 -4.73 4.33 14.27
N SER A 225 -4.72 5.53 13.70
CA SER A 225 -3.49 6.24 13.35
C SER A 225 -2.77 6.76 14.59
N VAL A 226 -1.43 6.68 14.62
CA VAL A 226 -0.63 6.99 15.83
C VAL A 226 -0.43 8.49 16.00
N ARG A 227 -0.59 8.98 17.24
CA ARG A 227 -0.44 10.38 17.62
C ARG A 227 0.28 10.53 18.97
N SER A 228 0.92 11.67 19.21
CA SER A 228 1.44 11.99 20.54
C SER A 228 0.28 12.09 21.54
N PRO A 229 0.27 11.32 22.65
CA PRO A 229 -0.76 11.45 23.69
C PRO A 229 -0.78 12.82 24.39
N LYS A 230 0.28 13.63 24.22
CA LYS A 230 0.44 14.95 24.85
C LYS A 230 0.13 16.09 23.87
N GLU A 231 0.73 16.07 22.68
CA GLU A 231 0.59 17.16 21.69
C GLU A 231 -0.48 16.90 20.63
N ASN A 232 -1.03 15.67 20.52
CA ASN A 232 -2.01 15.25 19.50
C ASN A 232 -1.49 15.33 18.03
N GLU A 233 -0.19 15.54 17.85
CA GLU A 233 0.52 15.53 16.56
C GLU A 233 0.72 14.11 16.01
N TRP A 234 0.96 13.97 14.71
CA TRP A 234 1.19 12.67 14.07
C TRP A 234 2.57 12.10 14.39
N MET A 235 2.63 10.84 14.83
CA MET A 235 3.90 10.16 15.05
C MET A 235 4.36 9.43 13.78
N VAL A 236 5.62 9.66 13.41
CA VAL A 236 6.20 9.21 12.14
C VAL A 236 7.48 8.37 12.30
N ASP A 237 8.10 8.41 13.48
CA ASP A 237 9.32 7.67 13.81
C ASP A 237 8.96 6.44 14.67
N PRO A 238 9.23 5.20 14.21
CA PRO A 238 8.86 3.99 14.93
C PRO A 238 9.64 3.78 16.24
N VAL A 239 10.82 4.39 16.41
CA VAL A 239 11.57 4.36 17.68
C VAL A 239 10.88 5.27 18.71
N VAL A 240 10.48 6.47 18.32
CA VAL A 240 9.74 7.39 19.22
C VAL A 240 8.36 6.83 19.57
N ILE A 241 7.72 6.10 18.65
CA ILE A 241 6.48 5.34 18.93
C ILE A 241 6.75 4.22 19.96
N ALA A 242 7.90 3.54 19.91
CA ALA A 242 8.29 2.52 20.88
C ALA A 242 8.44 3.07 22.29
N ASP A 243 9.14 4.20 22.45
CA ASP A 243 9.39 4.82 23.75
C ASP A 243 8.10 5.33 24.42
N ILE A 244 7.14 5.82 23.63
CA ILE A 244 5.87 6.38 24.14
C ILE A 244 4.83 5.27 24.39
N TYR A 245 4.61 4.37 23.43
CA TYR A 245 3.51 3.39 23.50
C TYR A 245 3.91 2.00 24.00
N GLY A 246 5.21 1.65 24.01
CA GLY A 246 5.69 0.43 24.67
C GLY A 246 5.24 0.32 26.14
N PRO A 247 5.38 1.39 26.96
CA PRO A 247 4.87 1.44 28.33
C PRO A 247 3.34 1.35 28.46
N GLU A 248 2.57 1.69 27.42
CA GLU A 248 1.11 1.51 27.39
C GLU A 248 0.70 0.06 27.06
N GLY A 249 1.68 -0.82 26.81
CA GLY A 249 1.47 -2.25 26.60
C GLY A 249 1.23 -2.61 25.13
N LEU A 250 2.03 -2.08 24.20
CA LEU A 250 2.18 -2.67 22.87
C LEU A 250 2.96 -3.98 22.93
N ASP A 251 2.51 -4.97 22.15
CA ASP A 251 3.14 -6.28 22.06
C ASP A 251 4.21 -6.36 20.95
N PHE A 252 4.09 -5.54 19.90
CA PHE A 252 5.07 -5.45 18.82
C PHE A 252 5.10 -4.09 18.10
N ILE A 253 6.20 -3.81 17.40
CA ILE A 253 6.36 -2.71 16.45
C ILE A 253 7.08 -3.24 15.21
N VAL A 254 6.50 -2.98 14.04
CA VAL A 254 7.18 -3.11 12.76
C VAL A 254 7.74 -1.74 12.38
N ASP A 255 9.06 -1.63 12.38
CA ASP A 255 9.77 -0.50 11.78
C ASP A 255 9.88 -0.74 10.28
N GLY A 256 9.34 0.20 9.50
CA GLY A 256 9.42 0.24 8.05
C GLY A 256 9.87 1.60 7.56
N GLY A 257 10.77 2.26 8.30
CA GLY A 257 11.31 3.59 8.03
C GLY A 257 10.47 4.76 8.56
N VAL A 258 11.08 5.94 8.62
CA VAL A 258 10.41 7.18 9.10
C VAL A 258 9.43 7.67 8.03
N ARG A 259 8.19 7.95 8.45
CA ARG A 259 7.12 8.42 7.55
C ARG A 259 7.06 9.96 7.48
N VAL A 260 6.18 10.49 6.64
CA VAL A 260 5.85 11.93 6.59
C VAL A 260 4.55 12.15 7.37
N ALA A 261 4.43 13.29 8.06
CA ALA A 261 3.28 13.64 8.91
C ALA A 261 2.01 14.04 8.12
N ASP A 262 1.78 13.39 6.98
CA ASP A 262 0.73 13.69 6.01
C ASP A 262 -0.32 12.54 6.01
N PRO A 263 -1.46 12.71 6.69
CA PRO A 263 -2.43 11.65 6.94
C PRO A 263 -3.33 11.37 5.73
N SER A 264 -4.11 10.29 5.78
CA SER A 264 -5.11 9.99 4.74
C SER A 264 -6.19 11.07 4.63
N THR A 265 -6.67 11.30 3.41
CA THR A 265 -7.88 12.11 3.15
C THR A 265 -9.11 11.31 3.53
N VAL A 266 -9.97 11.88 4.39
CA VAL A 266 -11.15 11.21 4.94
C VAL A 266 -12.40 11.73 4.27
N VAL A 267 -13.20 10.82 3.71
CA VAL A 267 -14.44 11.14 2.97
C VAL A 267 -15.60 10.36 3.58
N ASP A 268 -16.66 11.04 4.01
CA ASP A 268 -17.89 10.40 4.44
C ASP A 268 -18.75 10.05 3.22
N MET A 269 -19.01 8.75 3.05
CA MET A 269 -19.73 8.14 1.93
C MET A 269 -21.16 7.71 2.34
N THR A 270 -21.64 8.14 3.51
CA THR A 270 -22.96 7.74 4.05
C THR A 270 -24.04 8.83 3.97
N GLY A 271 -23.70 10.00 3.42
CA GLY A 271 -24.65 11.05 3.05
C GLY A 271 -25.25 10.84 1.65
N SER A 272 -25.92 11.87 1.13
CA SER A 272 -26.38 11.94 -0.26
C SER A 272 -25.24 12.12 -1.27
N TYR A 273 -24.13 12.73 -0.85
CA TYR A 273 -22.92 12.93 -1.66
C TYR A 273 -21.64 12.62 -0.86
N PRO A 274 -20.51 12.27 -1.51
CA PRO A 274 -19.23 12.06 -0.84
C PRO A 274 -18.66 13.38 -0.28
N LYS A 275 -18.63 13.53 1.05
CA LYS A 275 -18.17 14.76 1.72
C LYS A 275 -16.79 14.59 2.35
N ILE A 276 -15.83 15.46 2.02
CA ILE A 276 -14.52 15.51 2.67
C ILE A 276 -14.70 15.98 4.11
N THR A 277 -14.18 15.20 5.06
CA THR A 277 -14.14 15.52 6.51
C THR A 277 -12.72 15.76 7.02
N ARG A 278 -11.71 15.41 6.22
CA ARG A 278 -10.29 15.83 6.39
C ARG A 278 -9.59 15.74 5.05
N LEU A 279 -8.93 16.81 4.61
CA LEU A 279 -7.95 16.75 3.51
C LEU A 279 -6.57 16.37 4.07
N GLY A 280 -5.79 15.63 3.27
CA GLY A 280 -4.42 15.20 3.52
C GLY A 280 -3.80 14.68 2.22
N LYS A 281 -2.93 13.67 2.30
CA LYS A 281 -2.13 13.13 1.18
C LYS A 281 -2.92 12.76 -0.09
N GLY A 282 -4.19 12.39 0.05
CA GLY A 282 -5.09 12.11 -1.08
C GLY A 282 -5.72 13.39 -1.64
N PRO A 283 -5.43 13.83 -2.88
CA PRO A 283 -6.01 15.06 -3.43
C PRO A 283 -7.55 15.02 -3.52
N LYS A 284 -8.20 16.20 -3.41
CA LYS A 284 -9.64 16.35 -3.71
C LYS A 284 -9.90 15.92 -5.16
N LEU A 285 -10.78 14.94 -5.36
CA LEU A 285 -11.24 14.51 -6.67
C LEU A 285 -12.58 15.20 -7.02
N HIS A 286 -12.88 15.33 -8.32
CA HIS A 286 -14.04 16.10 -8.82
C HIS A 286 -15.43 15.63 -8.32
N TRP A 287 -15.51 14.42 -7.75
CA TRP A 287 -16.73 13.83 -7.20
C TRP A 287 -16.84 13.98 -5.67
N MET A 288 -15.85 14.61 -5.03
CA MET A 288 -15.80 14.88 -3.59
C MET A 288 -16.17 16.34 -3.31
N VAL A 289 -17.14 16.54 -2.42
CA VAL A 289 -17.58 17.87 -1.95
C VAL A 289 -16.77 18.27 -0.71
N ALA A 290 -16.27 19.50 -0.68
CA ALA A 290 -15.67 20.14 0.50
C ALA A 290 -16.70 21.05 1.18
N GLU A 291 -16.50 21.40 2.45
CA GLU A 291 -17.48 22.21 3.20
C GLU A 291 -17.68 23.62 2.61
N ASP A 292 -16.66 24.16 1.95
CA ASP A 292 -16.69 25.48 1.32
C ASP A 292 -17.41 25.51 -0.04
N ASP A 293 -17.75 24.35 -0.63
CA ASP A 293 -18.43 24.30 -1.94
C ASP A 293 -19.93 24.69 -1.82
N ASP A 294 -20.54 24.51 -0.64
CA ASP A 294 -21.99 24.63 -0.41
C ASP A 294 -22.53 26.06 -0.67
N GLU A 295 -21.75 27.15 -0.44
CA GLU A 295 -22.22 28.52 -0.72
C GLU A 295 -22.52 28.77 -2.22
N SER A 296 -21.82 28.07 -3.12
CA SER A 296 -22.01 28.26 -4.56
C SER A 296 -23.37 27.75 -5.08
N ALA A 297 -24.03 26.86 -4.34
CA ALA A 297 -25.29 26.24 -4.73
C ALA A 297 -26.52 27.11 -4.43
N PHE A 298 -26.45 28.03 -3.47
CA PHE A 298 -27.61 28.82 -3.03
C PHE A 298 -27.93 30.04 -3.93
N TYR A 299 -27.00 30.49 -4.77
CA TYR A 299 -27.17 31.72 -5.56
C TYR A 299 -27.86 31.54 -6.93
N VAL A 300 -28.24 30.31 -7.32
CA VAL A 300 -28.84 30.02 -8.64
C VAL A 300 -30.37 30.00 -8.67
N GLU A 301 -31.05 29.98 -7.52
CA GLU A 301 -32.52 29.81 -7.46
C GLU A 301 -33.30 31.13 -7.31
N ASP A 302 -32.68 32.19 -6.79
CA ASP A 302 -33.29 33.52 -6.55
C ASP A 302 -33.40 34.42 -7.80
N LEU A 303 -33.05 33.92 -9.00
CA LEU A 303 -32.98 34.72 -10.25
C LEU A 303 -34.12 34.44 -11.24
N MET A 304 -35.33 34.26 -10.73
CA MET A 304 -36.58 34.25 -11.52
C MET A 304 -37.39 35.54 -11.28
N PRO A 305 -37.29 36.57 -12.14
CA PRO A 305 -38.08 37.79 -11.98
C PRO A 305 -39.57 37.52 -12.20
N SER A 306 -40.41 37.95 -11.26
CA SER A 306 -41.86 37.77 -11.33
C SER A 306 -42.47 38.58 -12.47
N ALA A 307 -42.79 37.90 -13.58
CA ALA A 307 -43.47 38.50 -14.73
C ALA A 307 -44.97 38.68 -14.46
N THR A 308 -45.37 39.93 -14.19
CA THR A 308 -46.76 40.30 -13.92
C THR A 308 -47.46 40.81 -15.18
N SER A 309 -48.47 40.07 -15.67
CA SER A 309 -49.56 40.60 -16.52
C SER A 309 -50.75 39.64 -16.56
#